data_AF-A0AAV5I986-F1
#
_entry.id   AF-A0AAV5I986-F1
#
_cell.length_a   1.000
_cell.length_b   1.000
_cell.length_c   1.000
_cell.angle_alpha   90.00
_cell.angle_beta   90.00
_cell.angle_gamma   90.00
#
_symmetry.space_group_name_H-M   'P 1'
#
loop_
_entity.id
_entity.type
_entity.pdbx_description
1 polymer ?
#
loop_
_entity_poly.entity_id
_entity_poly.type
_entity_poly.pdbx_seq_one_letter_code
_entity_poly.pdbx_strand_id
1 'polypeptide(L)'
;MAEQSIGIHFPEPYLKKDGTFTQGVNFAVAGATALPSEVLAKKGVLSPSTKSSLSRQLEWMSAHFNTPCSSPQECSKKLKKSLFMVGEIQGNDYNHPFFQGKTFEEVKAFMPEVIHAIKDDVTRVIVHGASWVVVPRNFPISCLRSCLTLFQTNNTSAYNKYHCLKYLNELSMDHNKYLQQAIEQLRVEHPNVILVYGDYNAAFIWLLDNAA
;
A
#
# COMPACT_ATOMS: atom_id res chain seq x y z
N MET A 1 3.84 5.12 -14.71
CA MET A 1 2.98 4.86 -15.89
C MET A 1 1.61 5.51 -15.73
N ALA A 2 1.01 5.52 -14.53
CA ALA A 2 -0.27 6.19 -14.29
C ALA A 2 -0.18 7.72 -14.26
N GLU A 3 0.94 8.32 -13.81
CA GLU A 3 1.04 9.79 -13.74
C GLU A 3 1.17 10.44 -15.13
N GLN A 4 1.98 9.84 -16.01
CA GLN A 4 2.19 10.36 -17.38
C GLN A 4 0.90 10.35 -18.22
N SER A 5 0.02 9.36 -18.03
CA SER A 5 -1.24 9.27 -18.78
C SER A 5 -2.28 10.31 -18.36
N ILE A 6 -2.11 10.95 -17.21
CA ILE A 6 -2.94 12.07 -16.72
C ILE A 6 -2.20 13.42 -16.74
N GLY A 7 -1.04 13.50 -17.40
CA GLY A 7 -0.27 14.73 -17.55
C GLY A 7 0.45 15.20 -16.28
N ILE A 8 0.66 14.31 -15.30
CA ILE A 8 1.37 14.60 -14.05
C ILE A 8 2.83 14.13 -14.18
N HIS A 9 3.78 14.99 -13.80
CA HIS A 9 5.19 14.62 -13.73
C HIS A 9 5.44 13.63 -12.59
N PHE A 10 6.41 12.73 -12.76
CA PHE A 10 6.76 11.81 -11.68
C PHE A 10 7.24 12.57 -10.44
N PRO A 11 6.65 12.30 -9.25
CA PRO A 11 7.07 12.95 -8.02
C PRO A 11 8.49 12.55 -7.65
N GLU A 12 9.28 13.50 -7.15
CA GLU A 12 10.66 13.25 -6.73
C GLU A 12 10.69 12.43 -5.42
N PRO A 13 11.60 11.45 -5.26
CA PRO A 13 11.77 10.74 -4.00
C PRO A 13 12.15 11.71 -2.88
N TYR A 14 11.45 11.64 -1.74
CA TYR A 14 11.66 12.54 -0.60
C TYR A 14 13.11 12.56 -0.09
N LEU A 15 13.80 11.42 -0.14
CA LEU A 15 15.18 11.29 0.32
C LEU A 15 16.23 11.76 -0.71
N LYS A 16 15.80 12.34 -1.85
CA LYS A 16 16.70 12.98 -2.80
C LYS A 16 17.29 14.25 -2.18
N LYS A 17 18.62 14.32 -2.07
CA LYS A 17 19.34 15.43 -1.42
C LYS A 17 19.00 16.81 -2.01
N ASP A 18 18.92 16.89 -3.33
CA ASP A 18 18.65 18.13 -4.07
C ASP A 18 17.26 18.10 -4.76
N GLY A 19 16.26 17.57 -4.05
CA GLY A 19 14.88 17.52 -4.53
C GLY A 19 14.22 18.91 -4.47
N THR A 20 13.53 19.30 -5.54
CA THR A 20 12.77 20.56 -5.62
C THR A 20 11.32 20.38 -5.13
N PHE A 21 10.77 19.17 -5.25
CA PHE A 21 9.42 18.76 -4.84
C PHE A 21 8.29 19.63 -5.41
N THR A 22 8.55 20.33 -6.51
CA THR A 22 7.62 21.29 -7.12
C THR A 22 6.45 20.65 -7.85
N GLN A 23 6.60 19.41 -8.30
CA GLN A 23 5.58 18.64 -9.02
C GLN A 23 5.01 17.47 -8.18
N GLY A 24 5.23 17.52 -6.87
CA GLY A 24 4.90 16.43 -5.95
C GLY A 24 6.13 15.75 -5.38
N VAL A 25 5.88 14.88 -4.40
CA VAL A 25 6.91 14.21 -3.61
C VAL A 25 6.49 12.76 -3.34
N ASN A 26 7.45 11.85 -3.49
CA ASN A 26 7.25 10.42 -3.30
C ASN A 26 7.95 9.97 -2.01
N PHE A 27 7.16 9.56 -1.01
CA PHE A 27 7.67 9.06 0.27
C PHE A 27 7.87 7.54 0.29
N ALA A 28 7.50 6.83 -0.78
CA ALA A 28 7.53 5.37 -0.84
C ALA A 28 8.96 4.83 -0.74
N VAL A 29 9.11 3.73 0.00
CA VAL A 29 10.35 2.96 0.12
C VAL A 29 10.09 1.53 -0.29
N ALA A 30 10.88 1.00 -1.24
CA ALA A 30 10.78 -0.38 -1.65
C ALA A 30 11.02 -1.33 -0.47
N GLY A 31 10.17 -2.35 -0.34
CA GLY A 31 10.22 -3.33 0.76
C GLY A 31 9.59 -2.85 2.08
N ALA A 32 9.08 -1.61 2.14
CA ALA A 32 8.38 -1.10 3.32
C ALA A 32 7.12 -1.90 3.62
N THR A 33 6.75 -1.92 4.90
CA THR A 33 5.58 -2.62 5.43
C THR A 33 4.62 -1.65 6.12
N ALA A 34 3.36 -2.03 6.23
CA ALA A 34 2.37 -1.26 6.98
C ALA A 34 2.71 -1.33 8.47
N LEU A 35 3.01 -2.53 8.96
CA LEU A 35 3.49 -2.73 10.32
C LEU A 35 4.94 -2.23 10.47
N PRO A 36 5.29 -1.60 11.60
CA PRO A 36 6.67 -1.27 11.93
C PRO A 36 7.58 -2.51 11.92
N SER A 37 8.84 -2.34 11.50
CA SER A 37 9.80 -3.45 11.42
C SER A 37 10.03 -4.12 12.78
N GLU A 38 9.90 -3.36 13.87
CA GLU A 38 10.02 -3.86 15.24
C GLU A 38 8.84 -4.75 15.64
N VAL A 39 7.63 -4.47 15.12
CA VAL A 39 6.44 -5.30 15.32
C VAL A 39 6.58 -6.62 14.56
N LEU A 40 7.05 -6.56 13.31
CA LEU A 40 7.33 -7.76 12.52
C LEU A 40 8.45 -8.61 13.14
N ALA A 41 9.51 -8.00 13.65
CA ALA A 41 10.60 -8.70 14.30
C ALA A 41 10.13 -9.49 15.54
N LYS A 42 9.21 -8.93 16.33
CA LYS A 42 8.58 -9.65 17.46
C LYS A 42 7.76 -10.87 17.03
N LYS A 43 7.28 -10.88 15.78
CA LYS A 43 6.58 -12.02 15.16
C LYS A 43 7.54 -12.99 14.45
N GLY A 44 8.85 -12.80 14.61
CA GLY A 44 9.88 -13.61 13.97
C GLY A 44 10.02 -13.35 12.47
N VAL A 45 9.70 -12.14 12.01
CA VAL A 45 9.75 -11.76 10.59
C VAL A 45 10.74 -10.61 10.42
N LEU A 46 11.74 -10.83 9.57
CA LEU A 46 12.72 -9.81 9.21
C LEU A 46 12.25 -9.05 7.96
N SER A 47 12.49 -7.74 7.93
CA SER A 47 12.37 -6.92 6.72
C SER A 47 13.79 -6.70 6.16
N PRO A 48 14.23 -7.48 5.15
CA PRO A 48 15.63 -7.49 4.73
C PRO A 48 16.06 -6.21 3.99
N SER A 49 15.12 -5.53 3.34
CA SER A 49 15.43 -4.44 2.41
C SER A 49 15.39 -3.05 3.05
N THR A 50 14.62 -2.87 4.12
CA THR A 50 14.45 -1.56 4.77
C THR A 50 13.85 -1.71 6.16
N LYS A 51 14.17 -0.77 7.06
CA LYS A 51 13.48 -0.58 8.33
C LYS A 51 12.33 0.44 8.26
N SER A 52 12.11 1.03 7.08
CA SER A 52 11.12 2.08 6.89
C SER A 52 9.73 1.47 6.70
N SER A 53 8.81 1.70 7.64
CA SER A 53 7.39 1.38 7.53
C SER A 53 6.58 2.51 6.91
N LEU A 54 5.29 2.28 6.61
CA LEU A 54 4.36 3.34 6.21
C LEU A 54 4.33 4.47 7.25
N SER A 55 4.30 4.12 8.55
CA SER A 55 4.31 5.11 9.62
C SER A 55 5.53 6.04 9.57
N ARG A 56 6.72 5.52 9.21
CA ARG A 56 7.95 6.30 9.02
C ARG A 56 7.88 7.20 7.79
N GLN A 57 7.27 6.73 6.70
CA GLN A 57 7.03 7.54 5.51
C GLN A 57 6.07 8.70 5.82
N LEU A 58 5.07 8.49 6.68
CA LEU A 58 4.17 9.55 7.12
C LEU A 58 4.82 10.54 8.09
N GLU A 59 5.80 10.13 8.89
CA GLU A 59 6.63 11.08 9.66
C GLU A 59 7.38 12.04 8.73
N TRP A 60 7.96 11.52 7.66
CA TRP A 60 8.61 12.34 6.63
C TRP A 60 7.62 13.26 5.91
N MET A 61 6.44 12.75 5.57
CA MET A 61 5.38 13.55 4.98
C MET A 61 4.95 14.70 5.89
N SER A 62 4.75 14.42 7.19
CA SER A 62 4.43 15.44 8.18
C SER A 62 5.53 16.50 8.30
N ALA A 63 6.81 16.08 8.37
CA ALA A 63 7.93 17.00 8.38
C ALA A 63 8.00 17.86 7.12
N HIS A 64 7.73 17.27 5.95
CA HIS A 64 7.67 17.95 4.67
C HIS A 64 6.52 18.97 4.58
N PHE A 65 5.39 18.74 5.23
CA PHE A 65 4.28 19.70 5.22
C PHE A 65 4.48 20.88 6.17
N ASN A 66 5.26 20.67 7.23
CA ASN A 66 5.60 21.70 8.22
C ASN A 66 6.73 22.65 7.77
N THR A 67 7.48 22.32 6.71
CA THR A 67 8.63 23.12 6.24
C THR A 67 8.30 24.23 5.22
N PRO A 68 7.45 24.02 4.19
CA PRO A 68 7.19 24.98 3.12
C PRO A 68 5.96 25.87 3.36
N CYS A 69 5.28 25.75 4.50
CA CYS A 69 4.05 26.49 4.77
C CYS A 69 4.30 27.53 5.85
N SER A 70 3.96 28.78 5.58
CA SER A 70 4.11 29.86 6.56
C SER A 70 3.03 29.80 7.66
N SER A 71 1.97 29.01 7.46
CA SER A 71 0.92 28.74 8.45
C SER A 71 0.19 27.41 8.19
N PRO A 72 -0.47 26.80 9.22
CA PRO A 72 -1.33 25.63 9.04
C PRO A 72 -2.47 25.82 8.03
N GLN A 73 -3.05 27.03 7.96
CA GLN A 73 -4.12 27.35 7.00
C GLN A 73 -3.62 27.33 5.55
N GLU A 74 -2.42 27.84 5.30
CA GLU A 74 -1.80 27.80 3.97
C GLU A 74 -1.48 26.37 3.55
N CYS A 75 -0.96 25.56 4.48
CA CYS A 75 -0.72 24.14 4.28
C CYS A 75 -2.00 23.40 3.89
N SER A 76 -3.06 23.56 4.69
CA SER A 76 -4.36 22.96 4.39
C SER A 76 -4.88 23.38 3.01
N LYS A 77 -4.73 24.65 2.61
CA LYS A 77 -5.17 25.13 1.29
C LYS A 77 -4.40 24.49 0.13
N LYS A 78 -3.09 24.26 0.29
CA LYS A 78 -2.27 23.56 -0.71
C LYS A 78 -2.65 22.09 -0.79
N LEU A 79 -2.73 21.41 0.35
CA LEU A 79 -3.01 19.97 0.44
C LEU A 79 -4.43 19.60 0.01
N LYS A 80 -5.42 20.50 0.18
CA LYS A 80 -6.79 20.32 -0.33
C LYS A 80 -6.85 20.10 -1.85
N LYS A 81 -5.85 20.57 -2.60
CA LYS A 81 -5.74 20.41 -4.05
C LYS A 81 -4.83 19.25 -4.47
N SER A 82 -4.20 18.58 -3.51
CA SER A 82 -3.28 17.48 -3.75
C SER A 82 -4.02 16.14 -3.74
N LEU A 83 -3.57 15.22 -4.58
CA LEU A 83 -3.96 13.81 -4.54
C LEU A 83 -2.96 13.05 -3.67
N PHE A 84 -3.46 12.26 -2.73
CA PHE A 84 -2.66 11.39 -1.88
C PHE A 84 -2.84 9.94 -2.30
N MET A 85 -1.74 9.26 -2.61
CA MET A 85 -1.70 7.82 -2.86
C MET A 85 -1.11 7.15 -1.61
N VAL A 86 -1.90 6.33 -0.91
CA VAL A 86 -1.47 5.68 0.34
C VAL A 86 -1.49 4.16 0.15
N GLY A 87 -0.35 3.61 -0.26
CA GLY A 87 -0.17 2.19 -0.61
C GLY A 87 0.55 2.02 -1.97
N GLU A 88 0.81 0.80 -2.44
CA GLU A 88 0.50 -0.51 -1.82
C GLU A 88 1.65 -0.98 -0.95
N ILE A 89 1.54 -0.76 0.36
CA ILE A 89 2.61 -1.09 1.29
C ILE A 89 2.34 -2.44 1.97
N GLN A 90 1.08 -2.86 2.06
CA GLN A 90 0.65 -4.10 2.74
C GLN A 90 1.12 -5.41 2.10
N GLY A 91 1.54 -5.42 0.83
CA GLY A 91 2.01 -6.65 0.17
C GLY A 91 3.22 -7.27 0.86
N ASN A 92 4.09 -6.43 1.41
CA ASN A 92 5.32 -6.86 2.08
C ASN A 92 5.06 -7.47 3.47
N ASP A 93 4.00 -7.05 4.15
CA ASP A 93 3.58 -7.64 5.43
C ASP A 93 3.19 -9.13 5.29
N TYR A 94 2.85 -9.56 4.06
CA TYR A 94 2.57 -10.96 3.74
C TYR A 94 3.73 -11.65 3.01
N ASN A 95 4.40 -10.97 2.08
CA ASN A 95 5.47 -11.57 1.30
C ASN A 95 6.71 -11.90 2.14
N HIS A 96 7.13 -11.00 3.05
CA HIS A 96 8.28 -11.25 3.91
C HIS A 96 8.13 -12.51 4.76
N PRO A 97 7.04 -12.71 5.53
CA PRO A 97 6.86 -13.94 6.30
C PRO A 97 6.73 -15.19 5.43
N PHE A 98 6.05 -15.10 4.29
CA PHE A 98 5.96 -16.21 3.34
C PHE A 98 7.33 -16.65 2.82
N PHE A 99 8.18 -15.71 2.44
CA PHE A 99 9.55 -16.00 1.99
C PHE A 99 10.47 -16.51 3.12
N GLN A 100 10.06 -16.32 4.37
CA GLN A 100 10.74 -16.84 5.56
C GLN A 100 10.12 -18.15 6.06
N GLY A 101 9.23 -18.78 5.29
CA GLY A 101 8.71 -20.11 5.56
C GLY A 101 7.53 -20.17 6.54
N LYS A 102 6.90 -19.03 6.87
CA LYS A 102 5.67 -19.04 7.67
C LYS A 102 4.51 -19.68 6.92
N THR A 103 3.63 -20.35 7.65
CA THR A 103 2.44 -20.97 7.05
C THR A 103 1.42 -19.92 6.61
N PHE A 104 0.47 -20.35 5.80
CA PHE A 104 -0.64 -19.51 5.38
C PHE A 104 -1.44 -18.96 6.57
N GLU A 105 -1.71 -19.80 7.58
CA GLU A 105 -2.46 -19.45 8.78
C GLU A 105 -1.70 -18.42 9.62
N GLU A 106 -0.38 -18.60 9.79
CA GLU A 106 0.46 -17.63 10.49
C GLU A 106 0.44 -16.27 9.81
N VAL A 107 0.57 -16.24 8.48
CA VAL A 107 0.56 -14.99 7.70
C VAL A 107 -0.82 -14.34 7.72
N LYS A 108 -1.89 -15.12 7.56
CA LYS A 108 -3.27 -14.65 7.62
C LYS A 108 -3.60 -14.03 8.98
N ALA A 109 -3.00 -14.52 10.06
CA ALA A 109 -3.18 -13.95 11.40
C ALA A 109 -2.66 -12.50 11.53
N PHE A 110 -1.81 -12.01 10.62
CA PHE A 110 -1.29 -10.64 10.66
C PHE A 110 -2.31 -9.64 10.13
N MET A 111 -3.29 -10.11 9.35
CA MET A 111 -4.22 -9.28 8.58
C MET A 111 -4.98 -8.25 9.42
N PRO A 112 -5.53 -8.55 10.61
CA PRO A 112 -6.21 -7.54 11.42
C PRO A 112 -5.31 -6.36 11.80
N GLU A 113 -4.07 -6.65 12.22
CA GLU A 113 -3.09 -5.60 12.60
C GLU A 113 -2.66 -4.79 11.37
N VAL A 114 -2.46 -5.44 10.22
CA VAL A 114 -2.12 -4.76 8.96
C VAL A 114 -3.24 -3.80 8.53
N ILE A 115 -4.49 -4.25 8.55
CA ILE A 115 -5.66 -3.42 8.18
C ILE A 115 -5.82 -2.24 9.15
N HIS A 116 -5.60 -2.48 10.44
CA HIS A 116 -5.63 -1.41 11.45
C HIS A 116 -4.55 -0.36 11.18
N ALA A 117 -3.30 -0.78 10.92
CA ALA A 117 -2.20 0.14 10.61
C ALA A 117 -2.50 0.99 9.38
N ILE A 118 -3.06 0.39 8.32
CA ILE A 118 -3.48 1.14 7.12
C ILE A 118 -4.57 2.16 7.46
N LYS A 119 -5.59 1.75 8.23
CA LYS A 119 -6.67 2.66 8.64
C LYS A 119 -6.10 3.86 9.40
N ASP A 120 -5.22 3.63 10.37
CA ASP A 120 -4.59 4.68 11.17
C ASP A 120 -3.74 5.62 10.32
N ASP A 121 -2.95 5.07 9.41
CA ASP A 121 -2.09 5.85 8.54
C ASP A 121 -2.90 6.69 7.52
N VAL A 122 -4.02 6.16 7.00
CA VAL A 122 -4.96 6.96 6.20
C VAL A 122 -5.61 8.07 7.03
N THR A 123 -6.02 7.78 8.27
CA THR A 123 -6.54 8.81 9.19
C THR A 123 -5.52 9.91 9.43
N ARG A 124 -4.24 9.58 9.61
CA ARG A 124 -3.15 10.57 9.77
C ARG A 124 -3.02 11.46 8.54
N VAL A 125 -3.09 10.89 7.34
CA VAL A 125 -3.06 11.65 6.08
C VAL A 125 -4.25 12.62 5.99
N ILE A 126 -5.44 12.18 6.40
CA ILE A 126 -6.65 13.02 6.47
C ILE A 126 -6.47 14.17 7.47
N VAL A 127 -5.97 13.87 8.68
CA VAL A 127 -5.70 14.88 9.73
C VAL A 127 -4.69 15.93 9.26
N HIS A 128 -3.75 15.54 8.39
CA HIS A 128 -2.82 16.48 7.76
C HIS A 128 -3.45 17.37 6.67
N GLY A 129 -4.74 17.21 6.37
CA GLY A 129 -5.50 18.09 5.47
C GLY A 129 -5.75 17.52 4.08
N ALA A 130 -5.48 16.23 3.86
CA ALA A 130 -5.82 15.57 2.61
C ALA A 130 -7.34 15.57 2.39
N SER A 131 -7.77 15.96 1.19
CA SER A 131 -9.18 15.90 0.76
C SER A 131 -9.45 14.87 -0.33
N TRP A 132 -8.39 14.37 -0.98
CA TRP A 132 -8.45 13.35 -2.01
C TRP A 132 -7.41 12.28 -1.70
N VAL A 133 -7.88 11.10 -1.28
CA VAL A 133 -7.02 9.98 -0.89
C VAL A 133 -7.41 8.76 -1.70
N VAL A 134 -6.43 8.16 -2.37
CA VAL A 134 -6.55 6.87 -3.05
C VAL A 134 -5.85 5.83 -2.22
N VAL A 135 -6.58 4.78 -1.86
CA VAL A 135 -6.04 3.60 -1.18
C VAL A 135 -6.13 2.42 -2.15
N PRO A 136 -5.02 2.04 -2.79
CA PRO A 136 -4.99 0.89 -3.68
C PRO A 136 -5.10 -0.42 -2.90
N ARG A 137 -5.76 -1.40 -3.51
CA ARG A 137 -6.01 -2.74 -2.95
C ARG A 137 -5.00 -3.75 -3.48
N ASN A 138 -4.53 -4.65 -2.64
CA ASN A 138 -3.56 -5.66 -3.05
C ASN A 138 -3.99 -6.43 -4.32
N PHE A 139 -3.13 -6.46 -5.33
CA PHE A 139 -3.35 -7.25 -6.54
C PHE A 139 -3.16 -8.76 -6.22
N PRO A 140 -3.53 -9.70 -7.11
CA PRO A 140 -3.37 -11.12 -6.81
C PRO A 140 -1.89 -11.50 -6.79
N ILE A 141 -1.28 -11.41 -5.59
CA ILE A 141 0.16 -11.64 -5.36
C ILE A 141 0.58 -13.02 -5.90
N SER A 142 -0.30 -14.00 -5.86
CA SER A 142 0.03 -15.36 -6.30
C SER A 142 0.29 -15.50 -7.80
N CYS A 143 -0.03 -14.48 -8.60
CA CYS A 143 0.30 -14.40 -10.01
C CYS A 143 1.75 -13.92 -10.24
N LEU A 144 2.44 -13.41 -9.22
CA LEU A 144 3.82 -12.98 -9.34
C LEU A 144 4.74 -14.17 -9.56
N ARG A 145 5.73 -13.98 -10.44
CA ARG A 145 6.71 -15.02 -10.77
C ARG A 145 7.48 -15.54 -9.55
N SER A 146 7.81 -14.65 -8.61
CA SER A 146 8.46 -15.01 -7.35
C SER A 146 7.60 -15.96 -6.51
N CYS A 147 6.33 -15.64 -6.30
CA CYS A 147 5.39 -16.50 -5.58
C CYS A 147 5.17 -17.83 -6.29
N LEU A 148 4.99 -17.81 -7.61
CA LEU A 148 4.83 -19.04 -8.40
C LEU A 148 6.06 -19.96 -8.31
N THR A 149 7.27 -19.40 -8.23
CA THR A 149 8.51 -20.18 -8.15
C THR A 149 8.69 -20.79 -6.75
N LEU A 150 8.38 -20.03 -5.70
CA LEU A 150 8.56 -20.47 -4.31
C LEU A 150 7.47 -21.44 -3.84
N PHE A 151 6.25 -21.27 -4.33
CA PHE A 151 5.08 -22.02 -3.89
C PHE A 151 4.56 -22.97 -4.96
N GLN A 152 5.39 -23.32 -5.95
CA GLN A 152 4.99 -24.26 -6.99
C GLN A 152 4.59 -25.62 -6.43
N THR A 153 3.61 -26.25 -7.08
CA THR A 153 3.16 -27.59 -6.75
C THR A 153 2.85 -28.36 -8.03
N ASN A 154 3.01 -29.69 -7.97
CA ASN A 154 2.62 -30.58 -9.06
C ASN A 154 1.09 -30.74 -9.17
N ASN A 155 0.33 -30.25 -8.20
CA ASN A 155 -1.12 -30.27 -8.24
C ASN A 155 -1.66 -29.18 -9.19
N THR A 156 -2.02 -29.56 -10.40
CA THR A 156 -2.60 -28.64 -11.40
C THR A 156 -3.90 -27.98 -10.94
N SER A 157 -4.67 -28.62 -10.04
CA SER A 157 -5.91 -28.06 -9.51
C SER A 157 -5.69 -26.86 -8.56
N ALA A 158 -4.46 -26.69 -8.05
CA ALA A 158 -4.07 -25.58 -7.19
C ALA A 158 -4.00 -24.23 -7.93
N TYR A 159 -3.96 -24.27 -9.26
CA TYR A 159 -3.86 -23.09 -10.11
C TYR A 159 -5.22 -22.70 -10.71
N ASN A 160 -5.44 -21.39 -10.90
CA ASN A 160 -6.59 -20.87 -11.64
C ASN A 160 -6.30 -20.81 -13.16
N LYS A 161 -7.26 -20.30 -13.94
CA LYS A 161 -7.13 -20.18 -15.41
C LYS A 161 -5.97 -19.28 -15.88
N TYR A 162 -5.41 -18.45 -15.00
CA TYR A 162 -4.27 -17.57 -15.27
C TYR A 162 -2.95 -18.14 -14.74
N HIS A 163 -2.93 -19.42 -14.32
CA HIS A 163 -1.78 -20.07 -13.69
C HIS A 163 -1.32 -19.41 -12.38
N CYS A 164 -2.22 -18.72 -11.68
CA CYS A 164 -1.97 -18.20 -10.33
C CYS A 164 -2.42 -19.21 -9.27
N LEU A 165 -1.71 -19.29 -8.13
CA LEU A 165 -2.08 -20.18 -7.02
C LEU A 165 -3.35 -19.70 -6.32
N LYS A 166 -4.37 -20.56 -6.23
CA LYS A 166 -5.69 -20.22 -5.66
C LYS A 166 -5.61 -19.84 -4.19
N TYR A 167 -4.94 -20.65 -3.36
CA TYR A 167 -4.91 -20.43 -1.92
C TYR A 167 -4.24 -19.10 -1.53
N LEU A 168 -3.15 -18.71 -2.22
CA LEU A 168 -2.51 -17.40 -1.99
C LEU A 168 -3.36 -16.23 -2.48
N ASN A 169 -4.18 -16.44 -3.51
CA ASN A 169 -5.15 -15.43 -3.93
C ASN A 169 -6.26 -15.22 -2.88
N GLU A 170 -6.65 -16.25 -2.14
CA GLU A 170 -7.59 -16.11 -1.03
C GLU A 170 -7.09 -15.11 0.02
N LEU A 171 -5.78 -15.08 0.31
CA LEU A 171 -5.21 -14.09 1.22
C LEU A 171 -5.41 -12.66 0.70
N SER A 172 -5.15 -12.43 -0.60
CA SER A 172 -5.32 -11.12 -1.23
C SER A 172 -6.80 -10.71 -1.25
N MET A 173 -7.70 -11.66 -1.50
CA MET A 173 -9.16 -11.45 -1.48
C MET A 173 -9.66 -11.09 -0.08
N ASP A 174 -9.24 -11.84 0.94
CA ASP A 174 -9.60 -11.58 2.34
C ASP A 174 -9.09 -10.20 2.79
N HIS A 175 -7.81 -9.90 2.52
CA HIS A 175 -7.24 -8.59 2.81
C HIS A 175 -8.07 -7.48 2.17
N ASN A 176 -8.36 -7.62 0.88
CA ASN A 176 -9.08 -6.60 0.14
C ASN A 176 -10.51 -6.38 0.65
N LYS A 177 -11.17 -7.44 1.14
CA LYS A 177 -12.48 -7.37 1.79
C LYS A 177 -12.40 -6.54 3.08
N TYR A 178 -11.45 -6.82 3.96
CA TYR A 178 -11.29 -6.06 5.20
C TYR A 178 -10.85 -4.61 4.94
N LEU A 179 -9.99 -4.39 3.96
CA LEU A 179 -9.57 -3.05 3.56
C LEU A 179 -10.76 -2.22 3.05
N GLN A 180 -11.63 -2.82 2.25
CA GLN A 180 -12.83 -2.14 1.76
C GLN A 180 -13.75 -1.74 2.93
N GLN A 181 -13.95 -2.64 3.90
CA GLN A 181 -14.72 -2.31 5.12
C GLN A 181 -14.08 -1.18 5.92
N ALA A 182 -12.75 -1.18 6.07
CA ALA A 182 -12.03 -0.10 6.75
C ALA A 182 -12.19 1.25 6.03
N ILE A 183 -12.16 1.25 4.70
CA ILE A 183 -12.36 2.46 3.89
C ILE A 183 -13.81 2.95 3.99
N GLU A 184 -14.79 2.05 4.02
CA GLU A 184 -16.19 2.42 4.26
C GLU A 184 -16.38 3.07 5.63
N GLN A 185 -15.73 2.55 6.68
CA GLN A 185 -15.70 3.20 7.99
C GLN A 185 -15.07 4.59 7.93
N LEU A 186 -13.91 4.73 7.28
CA LEU A 186 -13.23 6.02 7.12
C LEU A 186 -14.08 7.05 6.37
N ARG A 187 -14.88 6.63 5.38
CA ARG A 187 -15.83 7.52 4.67
C ARG A 187 -16.93 8.04 5.59
N VAL A 188 -17.40 7.21 6.53
CA VAL A 188 -18.38 7.64 7.54
C VAL A 188 -17.73 8.57 8.58
N GLU A 189 -16.52 8.26 9.02
CA GLU A 189 -15.75 9.06 9.99
C GLU A 189 -15.30 10.41 9.41
N HIS A 190 -15.06 10.48 8.09
CA HIS A 190 -14.53 11.65 7.39
C HIS A 190 -15.36 12.01 6.14
N PRO A 191 -16.63 12.46 6.28
CA PRO A 191 -17.53 12.68 5.16
C PRO A 191 -17.10 13.79 4.19
N ASN A 192 -16.17 14.66 4.62
CA ASN A 192 -15.63 15.75 3.81
C ASN A 192 -14.40 15.36 2.98
N VAL A 193 -13.96 14.09 3.04
CA VAL A 193 -12.82 13.58 2.30
C VAL A 193 -13.28 12.62 1.22
N ILE A 194 -12.75 12.78 0.02
CA ILE A 194 -12.97 11.86 -1.09
C ILE A 194 -11.95 10.72 -0.96
N LEU A 195 -12.42 9.59 -0.43
CA LEU A 195 -11.68 8.35 -0.31
C LEU A 195 -12.01 7.42 -1.48
N VAL A 196 -11.04 7.20 -2.36
CA VAL A 196 -11.15 6.35 -3.55
C VAL A 196 -10.48 5.01 -3.28
N TYR A 197 -11.18 3.93 -3.58
CA TYR A 197 -10.63 2.58 -3.56
C TYR A 197 -10.01 2.25 -4.92
N GLY A 198 -8.71 1.96 -4.97
CA GLY A 198 -8.02 1.62 -6.21
C GLY A 198 -8.09 0.12 -6.50
N ASP A 199 -8.91 -0.32 -7.47
CA ASP A 199 -9.09 -1.74 -7.79
C ASP A 199 -7.96 -2.31 -8.66
N TYR A 200 -6.76 -2.41 -8.09
CA TYR A 200 -5.60 -2.97 -8.78
C TYR A 200 -5.78 -4.44 -9.12
N ASN A 201 -6.59 -5.17 -8.35
CA ASN A 201 -6.94 -6.55 -8.69
C ASN A 201 -7.68 -6.62 -10.03
N ALA A 202 -8.74 -5.83 -10.21
CA ALA A 202 -9.46 -5.80 -11.49
C ALA A 202 -8.57 -5.33 -12.63
N ALA A 203 -7.74 -4.29 -12.41
CA ALA A 203 -6.79 -3.82 -13.40
C ALA A 203 -5.78 -4.90 -13.81
N PHE A 204 -5.26 -5.66 -12.85
CA PHE A 204 -4.32 -6.74 -13.11
C PHE A 204 -4.97 -7.91 -13.86
N ILE A 205 -6.18 -8.32 -13.48
CA ILE A 205 -6.93 -9.34 -14.21
C ILE A 205 -7.23 -8.88 -15.64
N TRP A 206 -7.60 -7.62 -15.83
CA TRP A 206 -7.81 -7.05 -17.17
C TRP A 206 -6.54 -7.14 -18.02
N LEU A 207 -5.35 -6.85 -17.45
CA LEU A 207 -4.09 -7.02 -18.15
C LEU A 207 -3.85 -8.48 -18.56
N LEU A 208 -4.16 -9.45 -17.70
CA LEU A 208 -4.01 -10.87 -18.02
C LEU A 208 -4.98 -11.34 -19.12
N ASP A 209 -6.22 -10.83 -19.12
CA ASP A 209 -7.21 -11.14 -20.15
C ASP A 209 -6.86 -10.53 -21.51
N ASN A 210 -6.01 -9.49 -21.55
CA ASN A 210 -5.64 -8.76 -22.75
C ASN A 210 -4.14 -8.87 -23.08
N ALA A 211 -3.41 -9.78 -22.41
CA ALA A 211 -2.04 -10.09 -22.74
C ALA A 211 -2.02 -10.91 -24.04
N ALA A 212 -1.53 -10.30 -25.12
CA ALA A 212 -1.38 -10.91 -26.44
C ALA A 212 -0.26 -11.96 -26.46
#